data_AF-A0A1Z5RJF8-F1
#
_entry.id   AF-A0A1Z5RJF8-F1
#
_cell.length_a   1.000
_cell.length_b   1.000
_cell.length_c   1.000
_cell.angle_alpha   90.00
_cell.angle_beta   90.00
_cell.angle_gamma   90.00
#
_symmetry.space_group_name_H-M   'P 1'
#
loop_
_entity.id
_entity.type
_entity.pdbx_description
1 polymer ?
#
loop_
_entity_poly.entity_id
_entity_poly.type
_entity_poly.pdbx_seq_one_letter_code
_entity_poly.pdbx_strand_id
1 'polypeptide(L)'
;MASPRQLPLRHLFLLLVAAASAFLATVVIPAAAAQEGYSCRDSLAGLKECESFMYGGAAAPSAACCAAYEAAFDADPFCLCYVADGTYGRATGYDVDVAHGLQIPARCGQGQPPVELCN
;
A
#
# COMPACT_ATOMS: atom_id res chain seq x y z
N MET A 1 21.97 67.67 20.35
CA MET A 1 20.81 66.76 20.27
C MET A 1 21.01 66.01 18.95
N ALA A 2 21.30 64.72 18.87
CA ALA A 2 20.54 63.61 19.43
C ALA A 2 21.44 62.37 19.70
N SER A 3 21.02 61.60 20.70
CA SER A 3 21.63 60.37 21.22
C SER A 3 21.66 59.21 20.22
N PRO A 4 22.47 58.17 20.50
CA PRO A 4 22.76 57.06 19.61
C PRO A 4 21.57 56.10 19.53
N ARG A 5 21.30 55.57 18.32
CA ARG A 5 20.34 54.49 18.09
C ARG A 5 20.86 53.22 18.77
N GLN A 6 20.45 53.02 20.01
CA GLN A 6 20.46 51.70 20.64
C GLN A 6 19.45 50.83 19.89
N LEU A 7 19.91 50.12 18.87
CA LEU A 7 19.16 49.02 18.29
C LEU A 7 19.27 47.87 19.32
N PRO A 8 18.22 47.58 20.11
CA PRO A 8 18.37 46.86 21.36
C PRO A 8 18.92 45.46 21.13
N LEU A 9 19.85 45.03 21.98
CA LEU A 9 20.41 43.68 22.07
C LEU A 9 19.33 42.58 22.05
N ARG A 10 18.09 42.92 22.39
CA ARG A 10 16.86 42.12 22.23
C ARG A 10 16.58 41.71 20.79
N HIS A 11 16.83 42.56 19.78
CA HIS A 11 16.66 42.20 18.37
C HIS A 11 17.74 41.24 17.88
N LEU A 12 18.99 41.39 18.35
CA LEU A 12 20.06 40.45 18.05
C LEU A 12 19.77 39.07 18.66
N PHE A 13 19.24 39.05 19.89
CA PHE A 13 18.82 37.82 20.58
C PHE A 13 17.60 37.16 19.92
N LEU A 14 16.63 37.94 19.46
CA LEU A 14 15.46 37.43 18.71
C LEU A 14 15.85 36.88 17.33
N LEU A 15 16.83 37.47 16.65
CA LEU A 15 17.36 36.96 15.37
C LEU A 15 18.15 35.64 15.56
N LEU A 16 18.87 35.47 16.67
CA LEU A 16 19.56 34.21 17.00
C LEU A 16 18.58 33.08 17.35
N VAL A 17 17.47 33.38 18.04
CA VAL A 17 16.43 32.40 18.34
C VAL A 17 15.64 32.00 17.08
N ALA A 18 15.40 32.94 16.16
CA ALA A 18 14.74 32.66 14.87
C ALA A 18 15.59 31.76 13.93
N ALA A 19 16.92 31.78 14.09
CA ALA A 19 17.82 30.90 13.32
C ALA A 19 17.88 29.45 13.86
N ALA A 20 17.30 29.17 15.04
CA ALA A 20 17.45 27.88 15.71
C ALA A 20 16.18 27.00 15.72
N SER A 21 15.05 27.45 15.17
CA SER A 21 13.77 26.73 15.31
C SER A 21 12.83 26.89 14.11
N ALA A 22 13.28 26.44 12.94
CA ALA A 22 12.39 26.22 11.79
C ALA A 22 12.83 25.00 10.97
N PHE A 23 13.04 23.86 11.63
CA PHE A 23 13.03 22.54 10.98
C PHE A 23 12.08 21.61 11.72
N LEU A 24 10.83 22.02 11.90
CA LEU A 24 9.75 21.05 11.85
C LEU A 24 9.47 20.83 10.36
N ALA A 25 10.30 20.01 9.73
CA ALA A 25 9.91 19.35 8.50
C ALA A 25 8.71 18.48 8.88
N THR A 26 7.49 19.00 8.69
CA THR A 26 6.34 18.13 8.50
C THR A 26 6.70 17.32 7.26
N VAL A 27 7.24 16.12 7.49
CA VAL A 27 7.33 15.10 6.45
C VAL A 27 5.87 14.80 6.12
N VAL A 28 5.32 15.56 5.19
CA VAL A 28 4.12 15.15 4.48
C VAL A 28 4.61 13.98 3.66
N ILE A 29 4.49 12.76 4.21
CA ILE A 29 4.64 11.55 3.43
C ILE A 29 3.55 11.67 2.36
N PRO A 30 3.89 11.87 1.07
CA PRO A 30 2.86 11.75 0.06
C PRO A 30 2.31 10.34 0.20
N ALA A 31 0.99 10.21 0.36
CA ALA A 31 0.34 8.91 0.37
C ALA A 31 0.63 8.24 -0.99
N ALA A 32 1.66 7.40 -1.04
CA ALA A 32 1.99 6.59 -2.20
C ALA A 32 0.82 5.65 -2.58
N ALA A 33 -0.15 5.46 -1.69
CA ALA A 33 -1.36 4.67 -1.91
C ALA A 33 -2.10 5.00 -3.22
N ALA A 34 -2.07 6.25 -3.70
CA ALA A 34 -2.79 6.63 -4.91
C ALA A 34 -2.12 6.19 -6.21
N GLN A 35 -0.80 5.98 -6.24
CA GLN A 35 -0.10 5.51 -7.45
C GLN A 35 0.04 3.99 -7.45
N GLU A 36 0.35 3.41 -6.28
CA GLU A 36 0.44 1.97 -6.05
C GLU A 36 -0.90 1.25 -6.30
N GLY A 37 -2.03 1.90 -5.99
CA GLY A 37 -3.36 1.33 -6.20
C GLY A 37 -3.73 1.12 -7.67
N TYR A 38 -3.24 1.96 -8.60
CA TYR A 38 -3.49 1.74 -10.04
C TYR A 38 -2.64 0.59 -10.59
N SER A 39 -1.35 0.53 -10.22
CA SER A 39 -0.46 -0.55 -10.62
C SER A 39 -0.91 -1.91 -10.08
N CYS A 40 -1.37 -1.98 -8.83
CA CYS A 40 -1.90 -3.23 -8.28
C CYS A 40 -3.21 -3.66 -8.93
N ARG A 41 -4.08 -2.71 -9.31
CA ARG A 41 -5.34 -3.07 -9.96
C ARG A 41 -5.11 -3.77 -11.31
N ASP A 42 -4.10 -3.32 -12.06
CA ASP A 42 -3.73 -3.93 -13.34
C ASP A 42 -3.05 -5.30 -13.13
N SER A 43 -2.12 -5.40 -12.17
CA SER A 43 -1.46 -6.68 -11.82
C SER A 43 -2.43 -7.75 -11.32
N LEU A 44 -3.53 -7.35 -10.67
CA LEU A 44 -4.54 -8.27 -10.13
C LEU A 44 -5.72 -8.52 -11.08
N ALA A 45 -5.75 -7.92 -12.27
CA ALA A 45 -6.89 -8.02 -13.19
C ALA A 45 -7.21 -9.48 -13.57
N GLY A 46 -6.17 -10.32 -13.73
CA GLY A 46 -6.30 -11.76 -14.01
C GLY A 46 -6.77 -12.61 -12.82
N LEU A 47 -6.96 -12.06 -11.62
CA LEU A 47 -7.55 -12.83 -10.53
C LEU A 47 -9.06 -13.09 -10.73
N LYS A 48 -9.66 -12.51 -11.76
CA LYS A 48 -11.04 -12.81 -12.18
C LYS A 48 -11.22 -14.30 -12.49
N GLU A 49 -10.20 -14.96 -13.03
CA GLU A 49 -10.15 -16.38 -13.33
C GLU A 49 -10.26 -17.25 -12.07
N CYS A 50 -10.02 -16.67 -10.89
CA CYS A 50 -10.11 -17.31 -9.57
C CYS A 50 -11.48 -17.15 -8.90
N GLU A 51 -12.43 -16.39 -9.47
CA GLU A 51 -13.74 -16.10 -8.87
C GLU A 51 -14.50 -17.36 -8.41
N SER A 52 -14.45 -18.45 -9.19
CA SER A 52 -15.14 -19.70 -8.84
C SER A 52 -14.57 -20.34 -7.57
N PHE A 53 -13.27 -20.18 -7.31
CA PHE A 53 -12.60 -20.67 -6.12
C PHE A 53 -12.72 -19.69 -4.94
N MET A 54 -12.54 -18.40 -5.19
CA MET A 54 -12.60 -17.37 -4.13
C MET A 54 -14.02 -17.15 -3.61
N TYR A 55 -15.02 -17.21 -4.50
CA TYR A 55 -16.41 -16.80 -4.20
C TYR A 55 -17.44 -17.85 -4.59
N GLY A 56 -17.14 -18.70 -5.58
CA GLY A 56 -18.08 -19.68 -6.14
C GLY A 56 -18.15 -21.03 -5.40
N GLY A 57 -17.36 -21.22 -4.35
CA GLY A 57 -17.32 -22.47 -3.57
C GLY A 57 -16.68 -23.66 -4.29
N ALA A 58 -15.92 -23.43 -5.36
CA ALA A 58 -15.16 -24.49 -6.01
C ALA A 58 -14.11 -25.07 -5.04
N ALA A 59 -13.93 -26.40 -5.07
CA ALA A 59 -13.02 -27.09 -4.16
C ALA A 59 -11.52 -26.88 -4.50
N ALA A 60 -11.21 -26.41 -5.71
CA ALA A 60 -9.85 -26.15 -6.17
C ALA A 60 -9.82 -25.02 -7.22
N PRO A 61 -8.71 -24.27 -7.31
CA PRO A 61 -8.51 -23.28 -8.36
C PRO A 61 -8.39 -23.95 -9.73
N SER A 62 -8.84 -23.27 -10.78
CA SER A 62 -8.64 -23.69 -12.15
C SER A 62 -7.17 -23.51 -12.57
N ALA A 63 -6.74 -24.19 -13.64
CA ALA A 63 -5.41 -23.95 -14.20
C ALA A 63 -5.21 -22.49 -14.64
N ALA A 64 -6.27 -21.85 -15.17
CA ALA A 64 -6.24 -20.44 -15.54
C ALA A 64 -6.07 -19.53 -14.31
N CYS A 65 -6.76 -19.83 -13.21
CA CYS A 65 -6.57 -19.13 -11.94
C CYS A 65 -5.12 -19.23 -11.44
N CYS A 66 -4.54 -20.43 -11.46
CA CYS A 66 -3.16 -20.59 -11.01
C CYS A 66 -2.15 -19.83 -11.88
N ALA A 67 -2.32 -19.87 -13.20
CA ALA A 67 -1.47 -19.10 -14.11
C ALA A 67 -1.61 -17.58 -13.89
N ALA A 68 -2.83 -17.10 -13.64
CA ALA A 68 -3.06 -15.68 -13.39
C ALA A 68 -2.53 -15.23 -12.02
N TYR A 69 -2.63 -16.08 -11.00
CA TYR A 69 -2.02 -15.83 -9.70
C TYR A 69 -0.49 -15.74 -9.78
N GLU A 70 0.14 -16.67 -10.51
CA GLU A 70 1.59 -16.64 -10.77
C GLU A 70 2.01 -15.36 -11.48
N ALA A 71 1.27 -14.95 -12.52
CA ALA A 71 1.53 -13.68 -13.21
C ALA A 71 1.42 -12.46 -12.28
N ALA A 72 0.45 -12.44 -11.35
CA ALA A 72 0.32 -11.36 -10.37
C ALA A 72 1.46 -11.37 -9.34
N PHE A 73 1.84 -12.57 -8.87
CA PHE A 73 2.95 -12.78 -7.94
C PHE A 73 4.28 -12.32 -8.52
N ASP A 74 4.55 -12.64 -9.79
CA ASP A 74 5.77 -12.24 -10.50
C ASP A 74 5.80 -10.75 -10.84
N ALA A 75 4.63 -10.15 -11.12
CA ALA A 75 4.53 -8.73 -11.43
C ALA A 75 4.81 -7.86 -10.19
N ASP A 76 4.09 -8.11 -9.09
CA ASP A 76 4.32 -7.46 -7.81
C ASP A 76 3.64 -8.27 -6.67
N PRO A 77 4.42 -9.01 -5.85
CA PRO A 77 3.86 -9.82 -4.78
C PRO A 77 3.26 -8.98 -3.63
N PHE A 78 3.58 -7.68 -3.51
CA PHE A 78 2.94 -6.79 -2.53
C PHE A 78 1.51 -6.41 -2.94
N CYS A 79 1.17 -6.46 -4.23
CA CYS A 79 -0.21 -6.23 -4.67
C CYS A 79 -1.16 -7.30 -4.13
N LEU A 80 -0.66 -8.50 -3.80
CA LEU A 80 -1.47 -9.55 -3.16
C LEU A 80 -1.94 -9.17 -1.74
N CYS A 81 -1.38 -8.12 -1.13
CA CYS A 81 -1.93 -7.50 0.08
C CYS A 81 -3.38 -7.04 -0.10
N TYR A 82 -3.76 -6.57 -1.29
CA TYR A 82 -5.14 -6.15 -1.60
C TYR A 82 -6.12 -7.33 -1.59
N VAL A 83 -5.62 -8.56 -1.75
CA VAL A 83 -6.43 -9.78 -1.59
C VAL A 83 -6.55 -10.11 -0.10
N ALA A 84 -5.44 -10.02 0.65
CA ALA A 84 -5.37 -10.35 2.07
C ALA A 84 -6.18 -9.40 2.96
N ASP A 85 -6.23 -8.10 2.64
CA ASP A 85 -7.00 -7.10 3.38
C ASP A 85 -8.48 -7.00 2.94
N GLY A 86 -8.88 -7.79 1.94
CA GLY A 86 -10.22 -7.82 1.37
C GLY A 86 -10.55 -6.68 0.39
N THR A 87 -9.61 -5.79 0.08
CA THR A 87 -9.83 -4.67 -0.85
C THR A 87 -10.22 -5.14 -2.25
N TYR A 88 -9.61 -6.22 -2.76
CA TYR A 88 -9.87 -6.78 -4.08
C TYR A 88 -11.31 -7.27 -4.26
N GLY A 89 -11.85 -8.00 -3.29
CA GLY A 89 -13.27 -8.44 -3.36
C GLY A 89 -14.21 -7.26 -3.28
N ARG A 90 -13.97 -6.33 -2.33
CA ARG A 90 -14.81 -5.13 -2.21
C ARG A 90 -14.85 -4.32 -3.51
N ALA A 91 -13.72 -4.24 -4.22
CA ALA A 91 -13.63 -3.59 -5.53
C ALA A 91 -14.37 -4.35 -6.65
N THR A 92 -14.51 -5.67 -6.53
CA THR A 92 -15.21 -6.52 -7.52
C THR A 92 -16.66 -6.79 -7.16
N GLY A 93 -17.15 -6.27 -6.03
CA GLY A 93 -18.53 -6.42 -5.56
C GLY A 93 -18.79 -7.67 -4.72
N TYR A 94 -17.73 -8.34 -4.26
CA TYR A 94 -17.79 -9.56 -3.45
C TYR A 94 -17.17 -9.33 -2.06
N ASP A 95 -17.71 -9.98 -1.04
CA ASP A 95 -16.99 -10.12 0.23
C ASP A 95 -15.94 -11.22 0.02
N VAL A 96 -14.64 -10.90 0.08
CA VAL A 96 -13.61 -11.94 -0.07
C VAL A 96 -13.70 -12.84 1.15
N ASP A 97 -13.95 -14.14 0.95
CA ASP A 97 -13.53 -15.10 1.95
C ASP A 97 -11.99 -15.18 1.90
N VAL A 98 -11.36 -14.27 2.63
CA VAL A 98 -9.90 -14.11 2.69
C VAL A 98 -9.23 -15.44 3.04
N ALA A 99 -9.89 -16.28 3.86
CA ALA A 99 -9.36 -17.59 4.24
C ALA A 99 -9.30 -18.57 3.04
N HIS A 100 -10.20 -18.46 2.06
CA HIS A 100 -10.13 -19.22 0.82
C HIS A 100 -9.14 -18.60 -0.19
N GLY A 101 -9.13 -17.28 -0.31
CA GLY A 101 -8.16 -16.57 -1.18
C GLY A 101 -6.70 -16.87 -0.81
N LEU A 102 -6.40 -16.94 0.49
CA LEU A 102 -5.07 -17.28 1.00
C LEU A 102 -4.67 -18.75 0.76
N GLN A 103 -5.60 -19.63 0.36
CA GLN A 103 -5.27 -21.00 -0.02
C GLN A 103 -4.75 -21.13 -1.46
N ILE A 104 -4.99 -20.13 -2.32
CA ILE A 104 -4.57 -20.16 -3.73
C ILE A 104 -3.07 -20.50 -3.88
N PRO A 105 -2.12 -19.85 -3.18
CA PRO A 105 -0.70 -20.19 -3.34
C PRO A 105 -0.42 -21.67 -3.04
N ALA A 106 -0.93 -22.20 -1.92
CA ALA A 106 -0.74 -23.61 -1.58
C ALA A 106 -1.40 -24.58 -2.59
N ARG A 107 -2.58 -24.23 -3.12
CA ARG A 107 -3.32 -25.05 -4.10
C ARG A 107 -2.71 -25.01 -5.50
N CYS A 108 -2.05 -23.91 -5.84
CA CYS A 108 -1.35 -23.72 -7.10
C CYS A 108 0.13 -24.12 -7.04
N GLY A 109 0.65 -24.54 -5.88
CA GLY A 109 2.06 -24.90 -5.70
C GLY A 109 3.02 -23.72 -5.74
N GLN A 110 2.52 -22.52 -5.43
CA GLN A 110 3.25 -21.26 -5.46
C GLN A 110 3.78 -20.87 -4.08
N GLY A 111 4.78 -19.98 -4.05
CA GLY A 111 5.32 -19.42 -2.81
C GLY A 111 4.30 -18.59 -2.03
N GLN A 112 4.50 -18.44 -0.72
CA GLN A 112 3.65 -17.56 0.08
C GLN A 112 3.99 -16.09 -0.23
N PRO A 113 2.99 -15.25 -0.54
CA PRO A 113 3.20 -13.82 -0.65
C PRO A 113 3.61 -13.23 0.70
N PRO A 114 4.29 -12.07 0.73
CA PRO A 114 4.72 -11.40 1.96
C PRO A 114 3.55 -10.72 2.68
N VAL A 115 2.45 -11.45 2.91
CA VAL A 115 1.21 -10.89 3.47
C VAL A 115 1.38 -10.39 4.90
N GLU A 116 2.37 -10.92 5.63
CA GLU A 116 2.77 -10.45 6.96
C GLU A 116 3.36 -9.03 6.95
N LEU A 117 3.78 -8.53 5.77
CA LEU A 117 4.35 -7.20 5.58
C LEU A 117 3.33 -6.17 5.07
N CYS A 118 2.04 -6.52 4.98
CA CYS A 118 1.00 -5.63 4.43
C CYS A 118 0.56 -4.49 5.37
N ASN A 119 1.33 -4.16 6.41
CA ASN A 119 1.00 -3.16 7.44
C ASN A 119 1.82 -1.87 7.31
#